data_AF-A0A958M438-F1
#
_entry.id   AF-A0A958M438-F1
#
_cell.length_a   1.000
_cell.length_b   1.000
_cell.length_c   1.000
_cell.angle_alpha   90.00
_cell.angle_beta   90.00
_cell.angle_gamma   90.00
#
_symmetry.space_group_name_H-M   'P 1'
#
loop_
_entity.id
_entity.type
_entity.pdbx_description
1 polymer ?
#
loop_
_entity_poly.entity_id
_entity_poly.type
_entity_poly.pdbx_seq_one_letter_code
_entity_poly.pdbx_strand_id
1 'polypeptide(L)' 'LYAQYVAQYGTPAVASSGAPVAIPTYSATDLYYYVTYADPTVFDNMSIDASGVLTYDIIGQPSDYNALINVVFVVK' A
#
# COMPACT_ATOMS: atom_id res chain seq x y z
N LEU A 1 -3.11 6.57 11.05
CA LEU A 1 -1.73 6.06 10.78
C LEU A 1 -0.91 7.06 9.96
N TYR A 2 -1.39 7.55 8.81
CA TYR A 2 -0.67 8.53 7.97
C TYR A 2 -0.18 9.78 8.74
N ALA A 3 -1.06 10.47 9.46
CA ALA A 3 -0.68 11.65 10.24
C ALA A 3 0.40 11.37 11.30
N GLN A 4 0.38 10.18 11.91
CA GLN A 4 1.40 9.77 12.89
C GLN A 4 2.75 9.53 12.21
N TYR A 5 2.76 8.90 11.03
CA TYR A 5 3.98 8.74 10.22
C TYR A 5 4.60 10.10 9.87
N VAL A 6 3.78 11.04 9.38
CA VAL A 6 4.25 12.40 9.03
C VAL A 6 4.81 13.11 10.28
N ALA A 7 4.11 13.04 11.41
CA ALA A 7 4.56 13.66 12.65
C ALA A 7 5.88 13.05 13.17
N GLN A 8 6.04 11.73 13.06
CA GLN A 8 7.21 11.03 13.58
C GLN A 8 8.43 11.14 12.67
N TYR A 9 8.24 11.20 11.35
CA TYR A 9 9.32 11.04 10.37
C TYR A 9 9.49 12.23 9.41
N GLY A 10 8.59 13.22 9.44
CA GLY A 10 8.64 14.39 8.56
C GLY A 10 9.82 15.33 8.82
N THR A 11 10.42 15.28 10.01
CA THR A 11 11.57 16.12 10.41
C THR A 11 12.74 15.23 10.89
N PRO A 12 13.48 14.58 9.97
CA PRO A 12 14.60 13.73 10.35
C PRO A 12 15.72 14.56 10.97
N ALA A 13 16.41 14.00 11.97
CA ALA A 13 17.52 14.68 12.65
C ALA A 13 18.77 14.82 11.78
N VAL A 14 18.99 13.88 10.85
CA VAL A 14 20.14 13.84 9.93
C VAL A 14 19.66 13.30 8.59
N ALA A 15 20.21 13.83 7.49
CA ALA A 15 19.98 13.34 6.13
C ALA A 15 21.32 13.27 5.37
N SER A 16 21.40 12.39 4.36
CA SER A 16 22.55 12.32 3.46
C SER A 16 22.71 13.62 2.65
N SER A 17 23.94 13.93 2.22
CA SER A 17 24.17 15.10 1.35
C SER A 17 23.35 14.96 0.05
N GLY A 18 22.60 16.00 -0.30
CA GLY A 18 21.71 16.02 -1.46
C GLY A 18 20.33 15.37 -1.26
N ALA A 19 20.05 14.81 -0.08
CA ALA A 19 18.71 14.31 0.23
C ALA A 19 17.73 15.48 0.48
N PRO A 20 16.42 15.28 0.22
CA PRO A 20 15.39 16.24 0.61
C PRO A 20 15.38 16.51 2.13
N VAL A 21 14.97 17.73 2.50
CA VAL A 21 14.88 18.15 3.92
C VAL A 21 13.84 17.34 4.70
N ALA A 22 12.77 16.89 4.03
CA ALA A 22 11.72 16.05 4.60
C ALA A 22 11.66 14.72 3.85
N ILE A 23 11.31 13.64 4.56
CA ILE A 23 11.06 12.34 3.93
C ILE A 23 9.83 12.48 3.01
N PRO A 24 9.93 12.16 1.71
CA PRO A 24 8.81 12.29 0.79
C PRO A 24 7.62 11.43 1.24
N THR A 25 6.43 11.99 1.06
CA THR A 25 5.16 11.28 1.21
C THR A 25 4.37 11.42 -0.07
N TYR A 26 3.54 10.42 -0.35
CA TYR A 26 2.73 10.36 -1.55
C TYR A 26 1.26 10.37 -1.15
N SER A 27 0.46 11.20 -1.81
CA SER A 27 -0.99 11.06 -1.73
C SER A 27 -1.40 9.80 -2.49
N ALA A 28 -2.62 9.31 -2.24
CA ALA A 28 -3.10 8.12 -2.94
C ALA A 28 -3.13 8.30 -4.47
N THR A 29 -3.37 9.53 -4.92
CA THR A 29 -3.39 9.87 -6.34
C THR A 29 -2.00 9.92 -6.98
N ASP A 30 -0.93 9.97 -6.20
CA ASP A 30 0.47 9.99 -6.68
C ASP A 30 1.05 8.58 -6.91
N LEU A 31 0.27 7.53 -6.67
CA LEU A 31 0.73 6.14 -6.76
C LEU A 31 -0.11 5.31 -7.74
N TYR A 32 0.54 4.39 -8.45
CA TYR A 32 -0.09 3.22 -9.07
C TYR A 32 -0.07 2.06 -8.08
N TYR A 33 -1.13 1.25 -8.09
CA TYR A 33 -1.30 0.12 -7.18
C TYR A 33 -1.54 -1.15 -7.98
N TYR A 34 -0.88 -2.24 -7.59
CA TYR A 34 -0.96 -3.52 -8.27
C TYR A 34 -1.12 -4.63 -7.25
N VAL A 35 -2.14 -5.48 -7.41
CA VAL A 35 -2.17 -6.78 -6.73
C VAL A 35 -1.32 -7.74 -7.56
N THR A 36 -0.18 -8.17 -7.04
CA THR A 36 0.71 -9.13 -7.74
C THR A 36 0.42 -10.57 -7.35
N TYR A 37 -0.30 -10.77 -6.25
CA TYR A 37 -0.83 -12.06 -5.82
C TYR A 37 -2.00 -11.85 -4.87
N ALA A 38 -3.04 -12.68 -4.99
CA ALA A 38 -4.03 -12.90 -3.94
C ALA A 38 -4.45 -14.37 -3.99
N ASP A 39 -4.69 -14.97 -2.82
CA ASP A 39 -5.19 -16.35 -2.74
C ASP A 39 -6.55 -16.49 -3.46
N PRO A 40 -6.64 -17.23 -4.57
CA PRO A 40 -7.84 -17.29 -5.39
C PRO A 40 -8.95 -18.14 -4.77
N THR A 41 -8.67 -18.87 -3.67
CA THR A 41 -9.70 -19.62 -2.93
C THR A 41 -10.39 -18.77 -1.87
N VAL A 42 -9.82 -17.60 -1.56
CA VAL A 42 -10.29 -16.70 -0.51
C VAL A 42 -10.79 -15.39 -1.11
N PHE A 43 -10.11 -14.85 -2.13
CA PHE A 43 -10.40 -13.54 -2.71
C PHE A 43 -10.86 -13.66 -4.17
N ASP A 44 -11.89 -12.90 -4.54
CA ASP A 44 -12.38 -12.78 -5.92
C ASP A 44 -12.85 -11.35 -6.23
N ASN A 45 -13.19 -11.08 -7.49
CA ASN A 45 -13.80 -9.83 -7.96
C ASN A 45 -12.98 -8.58 -7.57
N MET A 46 -11.65 -8.69 -7.67
CA MET A 46 -10.73 -7.64 -7.28
C MET A 46 -10.74 -6.48 -8.28
N SER A 47 -10.87 -5.26 -7.78
CA SER A 47 -10.67 -4.04 -8.58
C SER A 47 -10.03 -2.93 -7.76
N ILE A 48 -9.15 -2.15 -8.39
CA ILE A 48 -8.58 -0.93 -7.81
C ILE A 48 -9.10 0.27 -8.60
N ASP A 49 -9.67 1.24 -7.90
CA ASP A 49 -10.13 2.48 -8.53
C ASP A 49 -9.01 3.52 -8.68
N ALA A 50 -9.33 4.65 -9.35
CA ALA A 50 -8.37 5.75 -9.54
C ALA A 50 -7.95 6.45 -8.24
N SER A 51 -8.69 6.24 -7.14
CA SER A 51 -8.38 6.76 -5.80
C SER A 51 -7.47 5.81 -5.01
N GLY A 52 -7.08 4.67 -5.60
CA GLY A 52 -6.25 3.66 -4.94
C GLY A 52 -7.02 2.76 -3.96
N VAL A 53 -8.35 2.71 -4.06
CA VAL A 53 -9.19 1.85 -3.22
C VAL A 53 -9.30 0.48 -3.88
N LEU A 54 -8.77 -0.54 -3.21
CA LEU A 54 -8.94 -1.94 -3.57
C LEU A 54 -10.25 -2.48 -2.98
N THR A 55 -11.14 -2.98 -3.83
CA THR A 55 -12.32 -3.77 -3.44
C THR A 55 -12.13 -5.22 -3.84
N TYR A 56 -12.65 -6.14 -3.03
CA TYR A 56 -12.62 -7.58 -3.26
C TYR A 56 -13.73 -8.27 -2.47
N ASP A 57 -14.13 -9.44 -2.94
CA ASP A 57 -15.05 -10.33 -2.23
C ASP A 57 -14.26 -11.39 -1.46
N ILE A 58 -14.79 -11.82 -0.30
CA ILE A 58 -14.28 -12.99 0.43
C ILE A 58 -15.18 -14.17 0.09
N ILE A 59 -14.67 -15.11 -0.69
CA ILE A 59 -15.45 -16.23 -1.24
C ILE A 59 -15.21 -17.57 -0.52
N GLY A 60 -14.24 -17.62 0.38
CA GLY A 60 -13.87 -18.85 1.07
C GLY A 60 -12.99 -18.60 2.30
N GLN A 61 -12.71 -19.68 3.02
CA GLN A 61 -11.71 -19.70 4.09
C GLN A 61 -10.39 -20.25 3.52
N PRO A 62 -9.23 -19.77 4.01
CA PRO A 62 -7.95 -20.34 3.61
C PRO A 62 -7.86 -21.83 3.94
N SER A 63 -7.09 -22.58 3.14
CA SER A 63 -6.85 -24.01 3.37
C SER A 63 -6.01 -24.29 4.61
N ASP A 64 -5.22 -23.30 5.04
CA ASP A 64 -4.37 -23.30 6.23
C ASP A 64 -4.73 -22.13 7.15
N TYR A 65 -3.90 -21.85 8.16
CA TYR A 65 -4.14 -20.81 9.17
C TYR A 65 -4.28 -19.37 8.62
N ASN A 66 -3.82 -19.10 7.40
CA ASN A 66 -3.88 -17.76 6.82
C ASN A 66 -3.95 -17.78 5.28
N ALA A 67 -4.52 -16.72 4.72
CA ALA A 67 -4.44 -16.38 3.30
C ALA A 67 -3.42 -15.25 3.09
N LEU A 68 -2.91 -15.09 1.86
CA LEU A 68 -1.99 -14.01 1.52
C LEU A 68 -2.54 -13.15 0.38
N ILE A 69 -2.26 -11.85 0.47
CA ILE A 69 -2.41 -10.88 -0.61
C ILE A 69 -1.13 -10.04 -0.66
N ASN A 70 -0.62 -9.78 -1.87
CA ASN A 70 0.55 -8.95 -2.10
C ASN A 70 0.17 -7.75 -2.96
N VAL A 71 0.48 -6.56 -2.45
CA VAL A 71 0.17 -5.30 -3.11
C VAL A 71 1.45 -4.49 -3.29
N VAL A 72 1.73 -4.10 -4.53
CA VAL A 72 2.90 -3.32 -4.93
C VAL A 72 2.47 -1.90 -5.27
N PHE A 73 3.22 -0.93 -4.73
CA PHE A 73 2.95 0.50 -4.79
C PHE A 73 4.07 1.13 -5.62
N VAL A 74 3.72 1.86 -6.67
CA VAL A 74 4.67 2.46 -7.61
C VAL A 74 4.41 3.95 -7.71
N VAL A 75 5.43 4.78 -7.57
CA VAL A 75 5.32 6.24 -7.75
C VAL A 75 4.96 6.56 -9.21
N LYS A 76 4.02 7.47 -9.41
CA LYS A 76 3.60 7.93 -10.75
C LYS A 76 4.58 8.91 -11.38
#